data_AF-M6FVH8-F1
#
_entry.id   AF-M6FVH8-F1
#
_cell.length_a   1.000
_cell.length_b   1.000
_cell.length_c   1.000
_cell.angle_alpha   90.00
_cell.angle_beta   90.00
_cell.angle_gamma   90.00
#
_symmetry.space_group_name_H-M   'P 1'
#
loop_
_entity.id
_entity.type
_entity.pdbx_description
1 polymer ?
#
loop_
_entity_poly.entity_id
_entity_poly.type
_entity_poly.pdbx_seq_one_letter_code
_entity_poly.pdbx_strand_id
1 'polypeptide(L)' 'MIEIKKNLKSEFPKAVSYNRFVELMPNALPVIASFLSNTCMGKCSGISFIDSTILWSMR' A
#
# COMPACT_ATOMS: atom_id res chain seq x y z
N MET A 1 6.33 -8.82 -2.74
CA MET A 1 6.28 -10.12 -3.44
C MET A 1 6.78 -11.29 -2.59
N ILE A 2 7.94 -11.20 -1.92
CA ILE A 2 8.46 -12.28 -1.05
C ILE A 2 7.46 -12.60 0.07
N GLU A 3 6.97 -11.57 0.76
CA GLU A 3 5.99 -11.73 1.83
C GLU A 3 4.64 -12.27 1.33
N ILE A 4 4.25 -11.87 0.11
CA ILE A 4 3.03 -12.38 -0.54
C ILE A 4 3.15 -13.89 -0.79
N LYS A 5 4.29 -14.34 -1.31
CA LYS A 5 4.55 -15.76 -1.56
C LYS A 5 4.63 -16.59 -0.28
N LYS A 6 5.05 -15.99 0.83
CA LYS A 6 5.24 -16.67 2.12
C LYS A 6 3.94 -16.77 2.93
N ASN A 7 3.23 -15.66 3.09
CA ASN A 7 2.14 -15.53 4.07
C ASN A 7 0.77 -15.25 3.45
N LEU A 8 0.70 -14.82 2.18
CA LEU A 8 -0.56 -14.42 1.51
C LEU A 8 -0.82 -15.22 0.24
N LYS A 9 -0.33 -16.46 0.18
CA LYS A 9 -0.46 -17.31 -1.01
C LYS A 9 -1.91 -17.67 -1.32
N SER A 10 -2.77 -17.79 -0.31
CA SER A 10 -4.22 -18.02 -0.48
C SER A 10 -4.90 -16.85 -1.18
N GLU A 11 -4.52 -15.63 -0.82
CA GLU A 11 -5.11 -14.40 -1.34
C GLU A 11 -4.58 -14.08 -2.75
N PHE A 12 -3.33 -14.48 -3.04
CA PHE A 12 -2.67 -14.23 -4.32
C PHE A 12 -2.14 -15.52 -4.96
N PRO A 13 -3.03 -16.46 -5.35
CA PRO A 13 -2.63 -17.77 -5.86
C PRO A 13 -1.85 -17.68 -7.18
N LYS A 14 -1.97 -16.57 -7.91
CA LYS A 14 -1.23 -16.26 -9.15
C LYS A 14 -0.43 -14.96 -9.06
N ALA A 15 0.38 -14.82 -8.02
CA ALA A 15 1.25 -13.66 -7.87
C ALA A 15 2.24 -13.51 -9.04
N VAL A 16 2.29 -12.31 -9.63
CA VAL A 16 3.19 -11.98 -10.74
C VAL A 16 4.63 -11.78 -10.26
N SER A 17 5.60 -11.75 -11.20
CA SER A 17 6.97 -11.38 -10.88
C SER A 17 7.07 -9.91 -10.44
N TYR A 18 8.15 -9.55 -9.74
CA TYR A 18 8.37 -8.17 -9.29
C TYR A 18 8.34 -7.17 -10.45
N ASN A 19 9.02 -7.46 -11.57
CA ASN A 19 9.05 -6.58 -12.74
C ASN A 19 7.66 -6.39 -13.34
N ARG A 20 6.90 -7.48 -13.51
CA ARG A 20 5.53 -7.39 -14.02
C ARG A 20 4.60 -6.62 -13.09
N PHE A 21 4.82 -6.70 -11.78
CA PHE A 21 4.09 -5.90 -10.80
C PHE A 21 4.36 -4.39 -10.95
N VAL A 22 5.61 -4.00 -11.16
CA VAL A 22 5.99 -2.59 -11.38
C VAL A 22 5.35 -2.04 -12.66
N GLU A 23 5.34 -2.82 -13.74
CA GLU A 23 4.66 -2.45 -14.99
C GLU A 23 3.14 -2.26 -14.82
N LEU A 24 2.51 -3.05 -13.96
CA LEU A 24 1.05 -3.02 -13.75
C LEU A 24 0.61 -1.96 -12.74
N MET A 25 1.50 -1.53 -11.84
CA MET A 25 1.20 -0.52 -10.81
C MET A 25 0.49 0.74 -11.33
N PRO A 26 0.97 1.45 -12.37
CA PRO A 26 0.31 2.67 -12.83
C PRO A 26 -1.13 2.47 -13.30
N ASN A 27 -1.51 1.26 -13.73
CA ASN A 27 -2.88 0.95 -14.12
C ASN A 27 -3.77 0.59 -12.92
N ALA A 28 -3.21 -0.05 -11.89
CA ALA A 28 -3.97 -0.51 -10.72
C ALA A 28 -4.10 0.55 -9.61
N LEU A 29 -3.06 1.37 -9.42
CA LEU A 29 -3.00 2.36 -8.34
C LEU A 29 -4.13 3.40 -8.39
N PRO A 30 -4.58 3.93 -9.54
CA PRO A 30 -5.69 4.89 -9.57
C PRO A 30 -7.00 4.30 -9.06
N VAL A 31 -7.28 3.04 -9.38
CA VAL A 31 -8.50 2.34 -8.93
C VAL A 31 -8.44 2.12 -7.42
N ILE A 32 -7.30 1.68 -6.90
CA ILE A 32 -7.08 1.48 -5.47
C ILE A 32 -7.19 2.81 -4.72
N ALA A 33 -6.56 3.88 -5.23
CA ALA A 33 -6.62 5.20 -4.63
C ALA A 33 -8.06 5.74 -4.58
N SER A 34 -8.82 5.59 -5.67
CA SER A 34 -10.23 5.98 -5.73
C SER A 34 -11.09 5.17 -4.75
N PHE A 35 -10.86 3.87 -4.63
CA PHE A 35 -11.55 3.05 -3.64
C PHE A 35 -11.26 3.57 -2.23
N LEU A 36 -9.98 3.73 -1.87
CA LEU A 36 -9.60 4.21 -0.54
C LEU A 36 -10.17 5.59 -0.23
N SER A 37 -10.16 6.52 -1.20
CA SER A 37 -10.68 7.86 -1.01
C SER A 37 -12.19 7.90 -0.86
N ASN A 38 -12.91 7.03 -1.56
CA ASN A 38 -14.37 7.07 -1.61
C ASN A 38 -15.06 6.17 -0.57
N THR A 39 -14.40 5.08 -0.14
CA THR A 39 -15.02 4.08 0.74
C THR A 39 -14.33 3.97 2.10
N CYS A 40 -13.02 4.22 2.18
CA CYS A 40 -12.24 3.99 3.39
C CYS A 40 -11.89 5.28 4.15
N MET A 41 -12.04 6.45 3.54
CA MET A 41 -11.88 7.73 4.23
C MET A 41 -13.13 8.05 5.05
N GLY A 42 -13.04 7.80 6.36
CA GLY A 42 -14.04 8.25 7.33
C GLY A 42 -14.13 9.77 7.42
N LYS A 43 -15.06 10.28 8.24
CA LYS A 43 -15.18 11.72 8.47
C LYS A 43 -13.87 12.28 9.02
N CYS A 44 -13.33 13.30 8.35
CA CYS A 44 -12.20 14.04 8.87
C CYS A 44 -12.59 14.66 10.22
N SER A 45 -11.95 14.22 11.30
CA SER A 45 -12.20 14.72 12.66
C SER A 45 -11.50 16.05 12.94
N GLY A 46 -10.66 16.54 12.01
CA GLY A 46 -9.80 17.70 12.21
C GLY A 46 -8.62 17.46 13.17
N ILE A 47 -8.40 16.21 13.60
CA ILE A 47 -7.29 15.82 14.48
C ILE A 47 -6.18 15.22 13.61
N SER A 48 -5.02 15.88 13.58
CA SER A 48 -3.82 15.40 12.91
C SER A 48 -2.73 15.17 13.94
N PHE A 49 -2.24 13.92 14.04
CA PHE A 49 -1.10 13.59 14.88
C PHE A 49 0.18 13.81 14.07
N ILE A 50 1.03 14.72 14.53
CA ILE A 50 2.38 14.91 13.98
C ILE A 50 3.32 14.09 14.86
N ASP A 51 3.88 13.01 14.32
CA ASP A 51 4.92 12.26 15.02
C ASP A 51 6.29 12.85 14.68
N SER A 52 7.04 13.21 15.71
CA SER A 52 8.39 13.80 15.60
C SER A 52 9.47 12.75 15.76
N THR A 53 9.17 11.45 15.57
CA THR A 53 10.17 10.39 15.73
C THR A 53 11.35 10.66 14.81
N ILE A 54 12.46 10.97 15.46
CA ILE A 54 13.74 11.20 14.81
C ILE A 54 14.21 9.85 14.28
N LEU A 55 14.37 9.71 12.95
CA LEU A 55 15.07 8.59 12.36
C LEU A 55 16.55 8.67 12.76
N TRP A 56 16.93 7.94 13.80
CA TRP A 56 18.29 7.82 14.35
C TRP A 56 19.34 7.20 13.38
N SER A 57 19.09 7.22 12.07
CA SER A 57 19.97 6.65 11.03
C SER A 57 20.32 7.66 9.93
N MET A 58 20.28 8.96 10.23
CA MET A 58 21.05 9.97 9.50
C MET A 58 22.09 10.56 10.45
N ARG A 59 23.17 9.80 10.67
CA ARG A 59 24.47 10.33 11.09
C ARG A 59 25.54 9.74 10.18
#